data_AF-A0A3D5I1X5-F1
#
_entry.id   AF-A0A3D5I1X5-F1
#
_cell.length_a   1.000
_cell.length_b   1.000
_cell.length_c   1.000
_cell.angle_alpha   90.00
_cell.angle_beta   90.00
_cell.angle_gamma   90.00
#
_symmetry.space_group_name_H-M   'P 1'
#
loop_
_entity.id
_entity.type
_entity.pdbx_description
1 polymer ?
#
loop_
_entity_poly.entity_id
_entity_poly.type
_entity_poly.pdbx_seq_one_letter_code
_entity_poly.pdbx_strand_id
1 'polypeptide(L)'
;MASSAPLQQNPQLQRRLQQDSIELAGKTIYLNPFLYWRRFDANTDRWLREPGQLNEDQISTNRVRFYPEVVWDSLSDEERAIKDGSVEMFLKSLELISTFNPELTAGQLLELERKMAVTKKKAFEHWVGKSLRRRSQEEKAEKRRFSRQRWVREWREWLADPTTGRALLPLTGLILTAGFLGWHLGSQQFCRELILQPGVQRSR
;
A
#
# COMPACT_ATOMS: atom_id res chain seq x y z
N MET A 1 -3.55 -5.11 42.20
CA MET A 1 -3.91 -6.48 41.79
C MET A 1 -4.46 -6.41 40.37
N ALA A 2 -3.68 -6.85 39.39
CA ALA A 2 -4.04 -6.77 37.97
C ALA A 2 -4.93 -7.96 37.61
N SER A 3 -6.16 -7.68 37.17
CA SER A 3 -7.06 -8.70 36.60
C SER A 3 -6.57 -9.07 35.20
N SER A 4 -5.96 -10.25 35.06
CA SER A 4 -5.74 -10.91 33.78
C SER A 4 -7.08 -11.43 33.26
N ALA A 5 -7.76 -10.63 32.45
CA ALA A 5 -8.92 -11.10 31.70
C ALA A 5 -8.48 -12.24 30.77
N PRO A 6 -9.13 -13.43 30.80
CA PRO A 6 -8.80 -14.50 29.89
C PRO A 6 -9.14 -14.04 28.47
N LEU A 7 -8.13 -14.04 27.58
CA LEU A 7 -8.31 -13.88 26.13
C LEU A 7 -9.40 -14.88 25.69
N GLN A 8 -10.62 -14.39 25.43
CA GLN A 8 -11.67 -15.18 24.78
C GLN A 8 -11.13 -15.64 23.42
N GLN A 9 -10.67 -16.89 23.37
CA GLN A 9 -10.20 -17.52 22.15
C GLN A 9 -11.41 -17.68 21.23
N ASN A 10 -11.45 -16.85 20.19
CA ASN A 10 -12.55 -16.80 19.25
C ASN A 10 -12.73 -18.19 18.59
N PRO A 11 -13.88 -18.88 18.72
CA PRO A 11 -14.03 -20.28 18.29
C PRO A 11 -13.83 -20.47 16.78
N GLN A 12 -14.09 -19.44 15.98
CA GLN A 12 -13.80 -19.45 14.55
C GLN A 12 -12.30 -19.47 14.25
N LEU A 13 -11.50 -18.80 15.07
CA LEU A 13 -10.04 -18.78 14.95
C LEU A 13 -9.46 -20.15 15.28
N GLN A 14 -9.95 -20.81 16.34
CA GLN A 14 -9.54 -22.18 16.68
C GLN A 14 -9.84 -23.16 15.54
N ARG A 15 -11.03 -23.08 14.91
CA ARG A 15 -11.37 -23.93 13.75
C ARG A 15 -10.41 -23.72 12.57
N ARG A 16 -10.05 -22.46 12.27
CA ARG A 16 -9.06 -22.15 11.21
C ARG A 16 -7.68 -22.68 11.55
N LEU A 17 -7.24 -22.55 12.80
CA LEU A 17 -5.95 -23.10 13.24
C LEU A 17 -5.91 -24.63 13.16
N GLN A 18 -7.01 -25.31 13.50
CA GLN A 18 -7.13 -26.76 13.37
C GLN A 18 -7.06 -27.19 11.90
N GLN A 19 -7.77 -26.50 11.01
CA GLN A 19 -7.71 -26.73 9.56
C GLN A 19 -6.32 -26.48 8.97
N ASP A 20 -5.61 -25.51 9.53
CA ASP A 20 -4.26 -25.13 9.14
C ASP A 20 -3.18 -25.92 9.89
N SER A 21 -3.49 -27.09 10.46
CA SER A 21 -2.52 -27.91 11.17
C SER A 21 -2.36 -29.31 10.55
N ILE A 22 -1.19 -29.92 10.76
CA ILE A 22 -0.89 -31.30 10.43
C ILE A 22 -0.20 -31.94 11.64
N GLU A 23 -0.56 -33.16 11.98
CA GLU A 23 0.14 -33.93 13.01
C GLU A 23 1.22 -34.78 12.34
N LEU A 24 2.48 -34.52 12.69
CA LEU A 24 3.63 -35.26 12.19
C LEU A 24 4.49 -35.68 13.38
N ALA A 25 4.80 -36.97 13.50
CA ALA A 25 5.56 -37.54 14.63
C ALA A 25 5.05 -37.11 16.02
N GLY A 26 3.72 -37.02 16.20
CA GLY A 26 3.09 -36.64 17.47
C GLY A 26 3.18 -35.13 17.80
N LYS A 27 3.65 -34.30 16.87
CA LYS A 27 3.68 -32.83 16.99
C LYS A 27 2.70 -32.18 16.03
N THR A 28 1.94 -31.21 16.52
CA THR A 28 1.05 -30.39 15.69
C THR A 28 1.86 -29.27 15.03
N ILE A 29 2.00 -29.35 13.70
CA ILE A 29 2.67 -28.33 12.90
C ILE A 29 1.62 -27.49 12.19
N TYR A 30 1.76 -26.18 12.25
CA TYR A 30 0.89 -25.27 11.55
C TYR A 30 1.42 -25.02 10.13
N LEU A 31 0.50 -24.97 9.17
CA LEU A 31 0.78 -24.67 7.76
C LEU A 31 0.67 -23.17 7.46
N ASN A 32 0.12 -22.41 8.41
CA ASN A 32 -0.04 -20.98 8.28
C ASN A 32 1.30 -20.29 8.58
N PRO A 33 2.01 -19.74 7.57
CA PRO A 33 3.33 -19.18 7.79
C PRO A 33 3.30 -17.88 8.60
N PHE A 34 2.17 -17.18 8.69
CA PHE A 34 2.04 -15.96 9.50
C PHE A 34 2.25 -16.24 11.00
N LEU A 35 2.00 -17.48 11.45
CA LEU A 35 2.28 -17.89 12.83
C LEU A 35 3.78 -17.99 13.10
N TYR A 36 4.56 -18.48 12.12
CA TYR A 36 6.01 -18.58 12.20
C TYR A 36 6.65 -17.21 11.99
N TRP A 37 6.18 -16.42 11.02
CA TRP A 37 6.68 -15.07 10.78
C TRP A 37 6.55 -14.17 11.99
N ARG A 38 5.44 -14.21 12.74
CA ARG A 38 5.31 -13.41 13.97
C ARG A 38 6.35 -13.80 15.02
N ARG A 39 6.63 -15.09 15.17
CA ARG A 39 7.61 -15.60 16.15
C ARG A 39 9.06 -15.34 15.71
N PHE A 40 9.33 -15.40 14.41
CA PHE A 40 10.64 -15.14 13.84
C PHE A 40 11.01 -13.64 13.88
N ASP A 41 10.05 -12.75 13.62
CA ASP A 41 10.20 -11.28 13.65
C ASP A 41 10.61 -10.77 15.05
N ALA A 42 10.16 -11.44 16.12
CA ALA A 42 10.54 -11.08 17.49
C ALA A 42 12.02 -11.40 17.82
N ASN A 43 12.62 -12.37 17.13
CA ASN A 43 13.99 -12.82 17.40
C ASN A 43 15.00 -12.29 16.37
N THR A 44 14.52 -11.87 15.22
CA THR A 44 15.32 -11.47 14.07
C THR A 44 14.53 -10.39 13.37
N ASP A 45 14.97 -9.14 13.54
CA ASP A 45 14.37 -7.89 13.05
C ASP A 45 14.41 -7.81 11.51
N ARG A 46 13.87 -8.84 10.84
CA ARG A 46 14.12 -9.16 9.44
C ARG A 46 12.81 -9.18 8.65
N TRP A 47 12.71 -8.18 7.78
CA TRP A 47 11.88 -7.90 6.59
C TRP A 47 11.39 -9.07 5.69
N LEU A 48 11.43 -10.34 6.11
CA LEU A 48 11.14 -11.56 5.32
C LEU A 48 9.70 -11.69 4.77
N ARG A 49 8.85 -10.68 4.97
CA ARG A 49 7.44 -10.67 4.58
C ARG A 49 7.18 -10.08 3.20
N GLU A 50 8.19 -9.78 2.38
CA GLU A 50 7.93 -9.23 1.05
C GLU A 50 8.39 -10.20 -0.04
N PRO A 51 7.59 -10.40 -1.10
CA PRO A 51 8.06 -11.10 -2.29
C PRO A 51 9.09 -10.25 -3.04
N GLY A 52 9.97 -10.90 -3.78
CA GLY A 52 11.07 -10.28 -4.54
C GLY A 52 12.41 -10.22 -3.78
N GLN A 53 12.65 -11.12 -2.82
CA GLN A 53 13.90 -11.17 -2.04
C GLN A 53 14.78 -12.38 -2.38
N LEU A 54 14.19 -13.47 -2.88
CA LEU A 54 14.94 -14.62 -3.39
C LEU A 54 15.46 -14.39 -4.81
N ASN A 55 16.57 -15.05 -5.13
CA ASN A 55 17.14 -15.01 -6.48
C ASN A 55 16.18 -15.65 -7.51
N GLU A 56 16.05 -15.05 -8.69
CA GLU A 56 15.17 -15.51 -9.77
C GLU A 56 15.50 -16.94 -10.23
N ASP A 57 16.78 -17.34 -10.19
CA ASP A 57 17.22 -18.71 -10.51
C ASP A 57 16.66 -19.75 -9.53
N GLN A 58 16.58 -19.40 -8.24
CA GLN A 58 16.03 -20.30 -7.22
C GLN A 58 14.52 -20.46 -7.39
N ILE A 59 13.84 -19.38 -7.75
CA ILE A 59 12.39 -19.37 -8.01
C ILE A 59 12.10 -20.20 -9.26
N SER A 60 12.79 -19.93 -10.37
CA SER A 60 12.57 -20.61 -11.65
C SER A 60 12.78 -22.12 -11.54
N THR A 61 13.80 -22.57 -10.81
CA THR A 61 14.08 -23.99 -10.55
C THR A 61 12.94 -24.69 -9.78
N ASN A 62 12.21 -23.96 -8.92
CA ASN A 62 11.15 -24.51 -8.08
C ASN A 62 9.74 -24.30 -8.66
N ARG A 63 9.58 -23.67 -9.82
CA ARG A 63 8.28 -23.40 -10.46
C ARG A 63 7.43 -24.67 -10.62
N VAL A 64 8.02 -25.71 -11.20
CA VAL A 64 7.34 -26.99 -11.49
C VAL A 64 6.97 -27.75 -10.21
N ARG A 65 7.70 -27.53 -9.11
CA ARG A 65 7.45 -28.17 -7.82
C ARG A 65 6.12 -27.72 -7.19
N PHE A 66 5.78 -26.44 -7.31
CA PHE A 66 4.55 -25.86 -6.71
C PHE A 66 3.42 -25.61 -7.74
N TYR A 67 3.77 -25.42 -9.01
CA TYR A 67 2.84 -25.17 -10.11
C TYR A 67 3.15 -26.09 -11.30
N PRO A 68 3.05 -27.43 -11.14
CA PRO A 68 3.25 -28.37 -12.24
C PRO A 68 2.21 -28.21 -13.35
N GLU A 69 1.02 -27.70 -13.03
CA GLU A 69 -0.08 -27.55 -13.96
C GLU A 69 -0.02 -26.28 -14.82
N VAL A 70 0.97 -25.41 -14.59
CA VAL A 70 1.04 -24.08 -15.22
C VAL A 70 2.03 -24.07 -16.38
N VAL A 71 1.57 -23.58 -17.53
CA VAL A 71 2.43 -23.25 -18.67
C VAL A 71 2.95 -21.82 -18.49
N TRP A 72 4.22 -21.68 -18.11
CA TRP A 72 4.80 -20.41 -17.67
C TRP A 72 5.02 -19.39 -18.79
N ASP A 73 5.25 -19.87 -20.01
CA ASP A 73 5.51 -19.02 -21.17
C ASP A 73 4.24 -18.31 -21.67
N SER A 74 3.06 -18.87 -21.39
CA SER A 74 1.78 -18.27 -21.79
C SER A 74 1.19 -17.30 -20.77
N LEU A 75 1.82 -17.14 -19.60
CA LEU A 75 1.32 -16.23 -18.56
C LEU A 75 1.60 -14.77 -18.91
N SER A 76 0.69 -13.89 -18.49
CA SER A 76 0.98 -12.46 -18.44
C SER A 76 2.08 -12.14 -17.41
N ASP A 77 2.76 -11.01 -17.56
CA ASP A 77 3.83 -10.61 -16.63
C ASP A 77 3.31 -10.40 -15.19
N GLU A 78 2.08 -9.88 -15.01
CA GLU A 78 1.48 -9.75 -13.67
C GLU A 78 1.22 -11.11 -13.04
N GLU A 79 0.63 -12.06 -13.79
CA GLU A 79 0.36 -13.40 -13.28
C GLU A 79 1.64 -14.17 -12.99
N ARG A 80 2.65 -14.04 -13.86
CA ARG A 80 3.96 -14.64 -13.66
C ARG A 80 4.61 -14.11 -12.39
N ALA A 81 4.60 -12.79 -12.17
CA ALA A 81 5.15 -12.17 -10.97
C ALA A 81 4.43 -12.62 -9.69
N ILE A 82 3.10 -12.76 -9.73
CA ILE A 82 2.31 -13.26 -8.59
C ILE A 82 2.68 -14.71 -8.28
N LYS A 83 2.78 -15.57 -9.29
CA LYS A 83 3.11 -16.99 -9.10
C LYS A 83 4.56 -17.19 -8.67
N ASP A 84 5.50 -16.45 -9.24
CA ASP A 84 6.90 -16.44 -8.81
C ASP A 84 7.05 -15.98 -7.36
N GLY A 85 6.40 -14.86 -7.00
CA GLY A 85 6.36 -14.41 -5.62
C GLY A 85 5.71 -15.43 -4.68
N SER A 86 4.71 -16.19 -5.16
CA SER A 86 4.07 -17.24 -4.38
C SER A 86 5.01 -18.44 -4.16
N VAL A 87 5.78 -18.84 -5.17
CA VAL A 87 6.84 -19.86 -5.04
C VAL A 87 7.85 -19.43 -3.98
N GLU A 88 8.30 -18.17 -4.01
CA GLU A 88 9.17 -17.62 -2.98
C GLU A 88 8.55 -17.71 -1.58
N MET A 89 7.26 -17.39 -1.44
CA MET A 89 6.58 -17.51 -0.15
C MET A 89 6.49 -18.95 0.33
N PHE A 90 6.30 -19.93 -0.56
CA PHE A 90 6.35 -21.35 -0.20
C PHE A 90 7.73 -21.74 0.33
N LEU A 91 8.80 -21.38 -0.38
CA LEU A 91 10.17 -21.70 0.01
C LEU A 91 10.52 -21.10 1.39
N LYS A 92 10.22 -19.80 1.59
CA LYS A 92 10.42 -19.14 2.88
C LYS A 92 9.60 -19.79 4.01
N SER A 93 8.37 -20.19 3.71
CA SER A 93 7.51 -20.85 4.69
C SER A 93 8.08 -22.21 5.10
N LEU A 94 8.58 -22.99 4.16
CA LEU A 94 9.21 -24.28 4.43
C LEU A 94 10.49 -24.11 5.25
N GLU A 95 11.35 -23.16 4.88
CA GLU A 95 12.59 -22.84 5.61
C GLU A 95 12.30 -22.45 7.07
N LEU A 96 11.26 -21.65 7.29
CA LEU A 96 10.85 -21.28 8.65
C LEU A 96 10.33 -22.48 9.43
N ILE A 97 9.44 -23.27 8.83
CA ILE A 97 8.89 -24.45 9.50
C ILE A 97 10.01 -25.43 9.85
N SER A 98 10.98 -25.66 8.95
CA SER A 98 12.13 -26.52 9.26
C SER A 98 13.02 -25.94 10.35
N THR A 99 13.20 -24.61 10.38
CA THR A 99 13.98 -23.93 11.43
C THR A 99 13.33 -24.09 12.81
N PHE A 100 12.00 -24.01 12.89
CA PHE A 100 11.27 -24.15 14.16
C PHE A 100 11.02 -25.61 14.58
N ASN A 101 11.20 -26.58 13.67
CA ASN A 101 10.98 -28.00 13.93
C ASN A 101 12.15 -28.81 13.34
N PRO A 102 13.37 -28.66 13.88
CA PRO A 102 14.58 -29.30 13.34
C PRO A 102 14.53 -30.84 13.38
N GLU A 103 13.65 -31.41 14.18
CA GLU A 103 13.41 -32.85 14.27
C GLU A 103 12.67 -33.46 13.06
N LEU A 104 12.15 -32.63 12.16
CA LEU A 104 11.39 -33.14 11.02
C LEU A 104 12.29 -33.86 10.03
N THR A 105 11.89 -35.09 9.70
CA THR A 105 12.55 -35.87 8.66
C THR A 105 12.25 -35.30 7.27
N ALA A 106 13.12 -35.56 6.29
CA ALA A 106 12.93 -35.11 4.91
C ALA A 106 11.58 -35.59 4.31
N GLY A 107 11.13 -36.80 4.66
CA GLY A 107 9.83 -37.32 4.22
C GLY A 107 8.65 -36.52 4.78
N GLN A 108 8.71 -36.11 6.04
CA GLN A 108 7.69 -35.27 6.68
C GLN A 108 7.66 -33.85 6.11
N LEU A 109 8.83 -33.30 5.75
CA LEU A 109 8.90 -32.01 5.06
C LEU A 109 8.26 -32.07 3.67
N LEU A 110 8.43 -33.16 2.93
CA LEU A 110 7.76 -33.37 1.63
C LEU A 110 6.24 -33.49 1.77
N GLU A 111 5.76 -34.17 2.81
CA GLU A 111 4.33 -34.24 3.10
C GLU A 111 3.75 -32.86 3.42
N LEU A 112 4.46 -32.11 4.24
CA LEU A 112 4.09 -30.75 4.62
C LEU A 112 4.06 -29.82 3.41
N GLU A 113 5.08 -29.90 2.55
CA GLU A 113 5.14 -29.18 1.29
C GLU A 113 3.92 -29.49 0.41
N ARG A 114 3.61 -30.77 0.17
CA ARG A 114 2.45 -31.17 -0.64
C ARG A 114 1.15 -30.62 -0.07
N LYS A 115 0.96 -30.75 1.25
CA LYS A 115 -0.24 -30.22 1.92
C LYS A 115 -0.31 -28.70 1.80
N MET A 116 0.82 -28.01 1.92
CA MET A 116 0.89 -26.56 1.77
C MET A 116 0.60 -26.13 0.33
N ALA A 117 1.19 -26.80 -0.66
CA ALA A 117 1.00 -26.53 -2.09
C ALA A 117 -0.48 -26.69 -2.51
N VAL A 118 -1.24 -27.57 -1.87
CA VAL A 118 -2.69 -27.72 -2.14
C VAL A 118 -3.51 -26.67 -1.39
N THR A 119 -3.25 -26.49 -0.09
CA THR A 119 -4.14 -25.70 0.79
C THR A 119 -3.86 -24.20 0.77
N LYS A 120 -2.59 -23.79 0.57
CA LYS A 120 -2.14 -22.40 0.73
C LYS A 120 -1.87 -21.65 -0.57
N LYS A 121 -1.86 -22.34 -1.71
CA LYS A 121 -1.56 -21.77 -3.03
C LYS A 121 -2.31 -20.49 -3.34
N LYS A 122 -3.65 -20.54 -3.35
CA LYS A 122 -4.50 -19.37 -3.60
C LYS A 122 -4.32 -18.27 -2.55
N ALA A 123 -4.05 -18.65 -1.30
CA ALA A 123 -3.85 -17.68 -0.22
C ALA A 123 -2.54 -16.90 -0.42
N PHE A 124 -1.47 -17.58 -0.87
CA PHE A 124 -0.21 -16.93 -1.23
C PHE A 124 -0.35 -16.08 -2.48
N GLU A 125 -0.99 -16.56 -3.54
CA GLU A 125 -1.25 -15.74 -4.73
C GLU A 125 -2.02 -14.45 -4.38
N HIS A 126 -3.07 -14.57 -3.58
CA HIS A 126 -3.85 -13.40 -3.17
C HIS A 126 -3.03 -12.42 -2.33
N TRP A 127 -2.23 -12.94 -1.40
CA TRP A 127 -1.41 -12.11 -0.53
C TRP A 127 -0.25 -11.44 -1.30
N VAL A 128 0.41 -12.16 -2.21
CA VAL A 128 1.47 -11.63 -3.08
C VAL A 128 0.89 -10.58 -4.03
N GLY A 129 -0.24 -10.87 -4.68
CA GLY A 129 -0.92 -9.90 -5.53
C GLY A 129 -1.28 -8.63 -4.77
N LYS A 130 -1.73 -8.76 -3.51
CA LYS A 130 -2.01 -7.60 -2.65
C LYS A 130 -0.74 -6.83 -2.29
N SER A 131 0.37 -7.49 -1.98
CA SER A 131 1.63 -6.81 -1.62
C SER A 131 2.25 -6.09 -2.81
N LEU A 132 2.28 -6.72 -3.99
CA LEU A 132 2.78 -6.10 -5.23
C LEU A 132 1.96 -4.88 -5.61
N ARG A 133 0.62 -4.98 -5.52
CA ARG A 133 -0.28 -3.83 -5.75
C ARG A 133 -0.01 -2.71 -4.77
N ARG A 134 0.15 -3.03 -3.49
CA ARG A 134 0.46 -2.04 -2.45
C ARG A 134 1.78 -1.31 -2.75
N ARG A 135 2.85 -2.04 -3.07
CA ARG A 135 4.15 -1.46 -3.45
C ARG A 135 4.03 -0.54 -4.66
N SER A 136 3.33 -0.98 -5.71
CA SER A 136 3.10 -0.15 -6.90
C SER A 136 2.33 1.15 -6.59
N GLN A 137 1.42 1.11 -5.61
CA GLN A 137 0.65 2.28 -5.18
C GLN A 137 1.50 3.23 -4.34
N GLU A 138 2.36 2.69 -3.47
CA GLU A 138 3.32 3.43 -2.66
C GLU A 138 4.32 4.16 -3.56
N GLU A 139 4.90 3.49 -4.55
CA GLU A 139 5.79 4.13 -5.55
C GLU A 139 5.08 5.24 -6.33
N LYS A 140 3.82 5.02 -6.76
CA LYS A 140 3.02 6.05 -7.43
C LYS A 140 2.69 7.21 -6.48
N ALA A 141 2.48 6.94 -5.19
CA ALA A 141 2.22 7.97 -4.19
C ALA A 141 3.48 8.79 -3.90
N GLU A 142 4.64 8.16 -3.83
CA GLU A 142 5.94 8.80 -3.68
C GLU A 142 6.28 9.68 -4.88
N LYS A 143 6.11 9.17 -6.11
CA LYS A 143 6.27 9.98 -7.33
C LYS A 143 5.37 11.22 -7.33
N ARG A 144 4.11 11.07 -6.88
CA ARG A 144 3.16 12.19 -6.73
C ARG A 144 3.51 13.13 -5.58
N ARG A 145 4.13 12.65 -4.50
CA ARG A 145 4.64 13.52 -3.42
C ARG A 145 5.84 14.31 -3.91
N PHE A 146 6.78 13.64 -4.57
CA PHE A 146 7.96 14.25 -5.14
C PHE A 146 7.63 15.31 -6.20
N SER A 147 6.70 15.02 -7.12
CA SER A 147 6.27 16.01 -8.13
C SER A 147 5.63 17.24 -7.50
N ARG A 148 4.78 17.05 -6.47
CA ARG A 148 4.18 18.17 -5.73
C ARG A 148 5.22 19.00 -4.99
N GLN A 149 6.17 18.36 -4.30
CA GLN A 149 7.25 19.06 -3.61
C GLN A 149 8.13 19.84 -4.58
N ARG A 150 8.46 19.23 -5.72
CA ARG A 150 9.22 19.86 -6.79
C ARG A 150 8.48 21.08 -7.35
N TRP A 151 7.19 20.93 -7.67
CA TRP A 151 6.36 22.02 -8.17
C TRP A 151 6.27 23.17 -7.15
N VAL A 152 6.00 22.89 -5.88
CA VAL A 152 5.98 23.92 -4.82
C VAL A 152 7.32 24.63 -4.70
N ARG A 153 8.43 23.89 -4.79
CA ARG A 153 9.77 24.46 -4.73
C ARG A 153 10.07 25.34 -5.95
N GLU A 154 9.80 24.85 -7.16
CA GLU A 154 9.98 25.60 -8.41
C GLU A 154 9.11 26.86 -8.44
N TRP A 155 7.87 26.79 -7.94
CA TRP A 155 7.00 27.97 -7.80
C TRP A 155 7.53 28.97 -6.78
N ARG A 156 8.06 28.50 -5.65
CA ARG A 156 8.66 29.37 -4.63
C ARG A 156 9.93 30.03 -5.17
N GLU A 157 10.75 29.29 -5.91
CA GLU A 157 11.94 29.82 -6.59
C GLU A 157 11.54 30.86 -7.63
N TRP A 158 10.52 30.59 -8.45
CA TRP A 158 10.00 31.55 -9.44
C TRP A 158 9.43 32.83 -8.82
N LEU A 159 8.68 32.72 -7.72
CA LEU A 159 8.15 33.87 -6.96
C LEU A 159 9.26 34.68 -6.28
N ALA A 160 10.30 34.00 -5.79
CA ALA A 160 11.44 34.65 -5.15
C ALA A 160 12.43 35.25 -6.16
N ASP A 161 12.31 34.91 -7.45
CA ASP A 161 13.17 35.44 -8.50
C ASP A 161 12.90 36.95 -8.69
N PRO A 162 13.89 37.82 -8.45
CA PRO A 162 13.72 39.26 -8.60
C PRO A 162 13.37 39.69 -10.03
N THR A 163 13.67 38.87 -11.04
CA THR A 163 13.30 39.15 -12.44
C THR A 163 11.79 39.03 -12.65
N THR A 164 11.17 38.00 -12.09
CA THR A 164 9.72 37.78 -12.08
C THR A 164 8.98 38.93 -11.39
N GLY A 165 9.49 39.38 -10.25
CA GLY A 165 8.93 40.53 -9.53
C GLY A 165 8.92 41.80 -10.38
N ARG A 166 10.03 42.12 -11.05
CA ARG A 166 10.12 43.30 -11.94
C ARG A 166 9.16 43.24 -13.13
N ALA A 167 8.86 42.04 -13.65
CA ALA A 167 7.92 41.85 -14.75
C ALA A 167 6.44 41.94 -14.31
N LEU A 168 6.11 41.54 -13.08
CA LEU A 168 4.74 41.51 -12.57
C LEU A 168 4.25 42.86 -11.99
N LEU A 169 5.16 43.71 -11.52
CA LEU A 169 4.84 45.04 -10.95
C LEU A 169 3.93 45.92 -11.82
N PRO A 170 4.14 46.09 -13.14
CA PRO A 170 3.26 46.93 -13.96
C PRO A 170 1.86 46.33 -14.10
N LEU A 171 1.75 44.99 -14.14
CA LEU A 171 0.48 44.29 -14.30
C LEU A 171 -0.38 44.40 -13.02
N THR A 172 0.23 44.21 -11.85
CA THR A 172 -0.46 44.36 -10.56
C THR A 172 -0.88 45.81 -10.33
N GLY A 173 -0.04 46.78 -10.71
CA GLY A 173 -0.38 48.20 -10.70
C GLY A 173 -1.60 48.54 -11.57
N LEU A 174 -1.70 47.97 -12.77
CA LEU A 174 -2.86 48.14 -13.65
C LEU A 174 -4.14 47.55 -13.06
N ILE A 175 -4.08 46.36 -12.47
CA ILE A 175 -5.25 45.70 -11.87
C ILE A 175 -5.77 46.50 -10.67
N LEU A 176 -4.86 46.94 -9.79
CA LEU A 176 -5.24 47.73 -8.62
C LEU A 176 -5.82 49.09 -9.01
N THR A 177 -5.23 49.76 -10.01
CA THR A 177 -5.76 51.04 -10.50
C THR A 177 -7.11 50.86 -11.20
N ALA A 178 -7.29 49.85 -12.04
CA ALA A 178 -8.57 49.55 -12.67
C ALA A 178 -9.65 49.17 -11.65
N GLY A 179 -9.32 48.33 -10.66
CA GLY A 179 -10.24 47.96 -9.58
C GLY A 179 -10.62 49.14 -8.70
N PHE A 180 -9.64 49.98 -8.32
CA PHE A 180 -9.86 51.17 -7.51
C PHE A 180 -10.68 52.23 -8.26
N LEU A 181 -10.33 52.52 -9.52
CA LEU A 181 -11.07 53.45 -10.37
C LEU A 181 -12.49 52.95 -10.64
N GLY A 182 -12.65 51.66 -10.93
CA GLY A 182 -13.95 51.02 -11.12
C GLY A 182 -14.82 51.08 -9.87
N TRP A 183 -14.26 50.75 -8.70
CA TRP A 183 -14.95 50.87 -7.42
C TRP A 183 -15.35 52.32 -7.12
N HIS A 184 -14.42 53.26 -7.29
CA HIS A 184 -14.65 54.67 -7.01
C HIS A 184 -15.75 55.25 -7.92
N LEU A 185 -15.69 55.02 -9.23
CA LEU A 185 -16.72 55.47 -10.18
C LEU A 185 -18.08 54.80 -9.93
N GLY A 186 -18.09 53.49 -9.65
CA GLY A 186 -19.32 52.74 -9.34
C GLY A 186 -19.97 53.20 -8.02
N SER A 187 -19.18 53.48 -6.99
CA SER A 187 -19.67 53.99 -5.71
C SER A 187 -20.36 55.36 -5.84
N GLN A 188 -19.86 56.21 -6.74
CA GLN A 188 -20.48 57.50 -7.02
C GLN A 188 -21.80 57.38 -7.79
N GLN A 189 -21.91 56.44 -8.73
CA GLN A 189 -23.17 56.17 -9.45
C GLN A 189 -24.24 55.55 -8.54
N PHE A 190 -23.88 54.58 -7.69
CA PHE A 190 -24.81 53.93 -6.77
C PHE A 190 -25.35 54.89 -5.70
N CYS A 191 -24.49 55.72 -5.09
CA CYS A 191 -24.94 56.73 -4.13
C CYS A 191 -25.82 57.81 -4.78
N ARG A 192 -25.62 58.13 -6.06
CA ARG A 192 -26.41 59.14 -6.78
C ARG A 192 -27.84 58.69 -7.06
N GLU A 193 -28.06 57.41 -7.41
CA GLU A 193 -29.41 56.86 -7.56
C GLU A 193 -30.18 56.80 -6.23
N LEU A 194 -29.49 56.52 -5.11
CA LEU A 194 -30.08 56.50 -3.76
C LEU A 194 -30.51 57.89 -3.27
N ILE A 195 -29.82 58.96 -3.67
CA ILE A 195 -30.14 60.34 -3.27
C ILE A 195 -31.24 60.96 -4.16
N LEU A 196 -31.38 60.48 -5.41
CA LEU A 196 -32.35 61.02 -6.38
C LEU A 196 -33.74 60.35 -6.35
N GLN A 197 -33.98 59.39 -5.46
CA GLN A 197 -35.34 58.98 -5.10
C GLN A 197 -35.74 59.52 -3.72
N PRO A 198 -36.09 60.82 -3.58
CA PRO A 198 -36.97 61.19 -2.49
C PRO A 198 -38.32 60.52 -2.77
N GLY A 199 -38.66 59.50 -1.98
CA GLY A 199 -39.98 58.90 -1.97
C GLY A 199 -41.03 59.92 -1.52
N VAL A 200 -41.49 60.77 -2.43
CA VAL A 200 -42.71 61.56 -2.24
C VAL A 200 -43.88 60.69 -2.68
N GLN A 201 -44.26 59.75 -1.81
CA GLN A 201 -45.62 59.22 -1.85
C GLN A 201 -46.55 60.28 -1.29
N ARG A 202 -47.15 61.07 -2.19
CA ARG A 202 -48.35 61.84 -1.88
C ARG A 202 -49.50 60.83 -1.77
N SER A 203 -49.92 60.50 -0.55
CA SER A 203 -51.19 59.80 -0.32
C SER A 203 -52.09 60.64 0.57
N ARG A 204 -53.20 61.08 -0.04
CA ARG A 204 -54.49 61.56 0.49
C ARG A 204 -54.51 62.37 1.78
#